data_AF-A0A973PZA5-F1
#
_entry.id   AF-A0A973PZA5-F1
#
_cell.length_a   1.000
_cell.length_b   1.000
_cell.length_c   1.000
_cell.angle_alpha   90.00
_cell.angle_beta   90.00
_cell.angle_gamma   90.00
#
_symmetry.space_group_name_H-M   'P 1'
#
loop_
_entity.id
_entity.type
_entity.pdbx_description
1 polymer ?
#
loop_
_entity_poly.entity_id
_entity_poly.type
_entity_poly.pdbx_seq_one_letter_code
_entity_poly.pdbx_strand_id
1 'polypeptide(L)'
;GRPVPMPDPQRYQPAQDGAWGRGARRRAEDEARARYAHDLRAAQQAEAQRQAQLAAYRRQYDEWAAGRLAAVRRHNAEVGSTVEALRRGDPEAVVHYFSAAVYASTAWPEDLPRQVSAAYDPAQRQLVLAWQLPAYDVVPETKAVRYMPSADRLKETPRPATQRRALYRDLLAQCVLLALRDLFAADEPGALESVALTGFVDGHDPVTGRRSEIHLACVTATREEFGRIDLARVSAVDCLVDGLRGQLSARPDQLAAIRTGRLPEDVGGAGSSVVSHGGDEEPDLFTMDPLVFEQLVADLFRAMGMQAVTTVRSGDGGVDVDALDPAPITGGSIVVQVKRYRHTVPPTAVRDLFGTVQHTGANKGVLVTTSRFGPTAHTFAHGKPLELVSGEQLVELLHAHGLRGRLGPAPTAASPAPAPASDDASDDEPADDHNVLALSWSGDVPLDVCALVCAGTTALGDDHFVFYNNPRTPDGTVAAIPAPPPDKAALRVCFDALPARADRLVLAAALDPTATTAHTDLTAFTRATLRLLDASRADLGSLAVSEGRPGETALVLGSFRRRPSGDWDFVPGGKGYPGGLEALIHDYGIDTE
;
A
#
# COMPACT_ATOMS: atom_id res chain seq x y z
N GLY A 1 -6.44 41.26 8.92
CA GLY A 1 -6.13 41.95 10.20
C GLY A 1 -6.49 43.43 10.12
N ARG A 2 -6.77 44.06 11.26
CA ARG A 2 -7.02 45.52 11.34
C ARG A 2 -5.69 46.30 11.21
N PRO A 3 -5.71 47.55 10.70
CA PRO A 3 -4.51 48.39 10.61
C PRO A 3 -3.91 48.65 12.00
N VAL A 4 -2.57 48.79 12.08
CA VAL A 4 -1.91 49.15 13.34
C VAL A 4 -2.26 50.60 13.69
N PRO A 5 -2.85 50.87 14.88
CA PRO A 5 -3.16 52.23 15.29
C PRO A 5 -1.87 53.02 15.54
N MET A 6 -1.79 54.23 15.00
CA MET A 6 -0.63 55.11 15.23
C MET A 6 -0.70 55.75 16.63
N PRO A 7 0.44 55.93 17.32
CA PRO A 7 0.47 56.57 18.63
C PRO A 7 0.00 58.02 18.53
N ASP A 8 -0.80 58.45 19.50
CA ASP A 8 -1.34 59.81 19.59
C ASP A 8 -0.36 60.71 20.37
N PRO A 9 0.18 61.79 19.76
CA PRO A 9 1.10 62.71 20.41
C PRO A 9 0.60 63.28 21.75
N GLN A 10 -0.72 63.43 21.92
CA GLN A 10 -1.30 64.03 23.13
C GLN A 10 -1.10 63.17 24.37
N ARG A 11 -0.95 61.84 24.21
CA ARG A 11 -0.78 60.89 25.32
C ARG A 11 0.63 60.86 25.90
N TYR A 12 1.60 61.48 25.24
CA TYR A 12 3.00 61.45 25.64
C TYR A 12 3.44 62.73 26.37
N GLN A 13 2.54 63.69 26.59
CA GLN A 13 2.87 64.94 27.28
C GLN A 13 3.32 64.66 28.73
N PRO A 14 4.41 65.28 29.22
CA PRO A 14 4.87 65.09 30.59
C PRO A 14 3.82 65.64 31.58
N ALA A 15 3.57 64.91 32.66
CA ALA A 15 2.65 65.32 33.72
C ALA A 15 3.09 66.70 34.30
N GLN A 16 2.13 67.61 34.46
CA GLN A 16 2.41 68.97 34.96
C GLN A 16 2.77 68.99 36.46
N ASP A 17 2.50 67.91 37.18
CA ASP A 17 2.64 67.81 38.63
C ASP A 17 3.92 67.05 39.03
N GLY A 18 5.04 67.77 39.22
CA GLY A 18 6.19 67.20 39.95
C GLY A 18 7.59 67.75 39.63
N ALA A 19 7.80 68.45 38.53
CA ALA A 19 9.15 68.89 38.12
C ALA A 19 9.46 70.35 38.53
N TRP A 20 9.90 70.57 39.76
CA TRP A 20 10.31 71.89 40.26
C TRP A 20 11.75 72.22 39.82
N GLY A 21 11.92 72.65 38.56
CA GLY A 21 13.18 73.19 38.02
C GLY A 21 13.26 73.21 36.49
N ARG A 22 13.78 74.30 35.88
CA ARG A 22 13.89 74.46 34.41
C ARG A 22 14.64 73.32 33.71
N GLY A 23 15.62 72.70 34.38
CA GLY A 23 16.36 71.55 33.86
C GLY A 23 15.58 70.22 33.93
N ALA A 24 14.73 70.03 34.93
CA ALA A 24 13.92 68.82 35.08
C ALA A 24 12.76 68.78 34.06
N ARG A 25 12.13 69.92 33.79
CA ARG A 25 11.05 70.04 32.80
C ARG A 25 11.53 69.78 31.37
N ARG A 26 12.70 70.29 30.98
CA ARG A 26 13.32 70.00 29.68
C ARG A 26 13.63 68.50 29.51
N ARG A 27 14.22 67.86 30.52
CA ARG A 27 14.48 66.41 30.50
C ARG A 27 13.20 65.58 30.32
N ALA A 28 12.14 65.92 31.05
CA ALA A 28 10.85 65.23 30.92
C ALA A 28 10.19 65.43 29.53
N GLU A 29 10.33 66.61 28.93
CA GLU A 29 9.88 66.89 27.55
C GLU A 29 10.70 66.13 26.51
N ASP A 30 12.02 66.06 26.67
CA ASP A 30 12.91 65.33 25.76
C ASP A 30 12.66 63.81 25.86
N GLU A 31 12.44 63.27 27.06
CA GLU A 31 12.05 61.88 27.29
C GLU A 31 10.66 61.54 26.71
N ALA A 32 9.69 62.45 26.84
CA ALA A 32 8.37 62.34 26.21
C ALA A 32 8.46 62.28 24.67
N ARG A 33 9.23 63.18 24.06
CA ARG A 33 9.45 63.19 22.61
C ARG A 33 10.20 61.95 22.14
N ALA A 34 11.21 61.50 22.90
CA ALA A 34 11.95 60.29 22.58
C ALA A 34 11.06 59.05 22.61
N ARG A 35 10.18 58.92 23.62
CA ARG A 35 9.18 57.83 23.71
C ARG A 35 8.19 57.85 22.56
N TYR A 36 7.60 59.01 22.24
CA TYR A 36 6.70 59.14 21.10
C TYR A 36 7.39 58.79 19.77
N ALA A 37 8.62 59.28 19.55
CA ALA A 37 9.38 58.98 18.34
C ALA A 37 9.81 57.51 18.24
N HIS A 38 10.01 56.84 19.38
CA HIS A 38 10.26 55.40 19.42
C HIS A 38 8.99 54.63 19.04
N ASP A 39 7.87 54.92 19.70
CA ASP A 39 6.59 54.23 19.50
C ASP A 39 6.03 54.47 18.09
N LEU A 40 6.20 55.67 17.53
CA LEU A 40 5.78 55.99 16.17
C LEU A 40 6.58 55.17 15.14
N ARG A 41 7.91 55.05 15.33
CA ARG A 41 8.75 54.22 14.47
C ARG A 41 8.36 52.74 14.60
N ALA A 42 8.08 52.27 15.81
CA ALA A 42 7.62 50.90 16.05
C ALA A 42 6.28 50.62 15.37
N ALA A 43 5.29 51.53 15.48
CA ALA A 43 3.99 51.39 14.84
C ALA A 43 4.06 51.43 13.30
N GLN A 44 4.91 52.30 12.74
CA GLN A 44 5.16 52.36 11.29
C GLN A 44 5.82 51.08 10.77
N GLN A 45 6.81 50.55 11.50
CA GLN A 45 7.45 49.28 11.16
C GLN A 45 6.45 48.12 11.23
N ALA A 46 5.61 48.07 12.27
CA ALA A 46 4.57 47.05 12.40
C ALA A 46 3.52 47.12 11.28
N GLU A 47 3.08 48.32 10.88
CA GLU A 47 2.15 48.48 9.76
C GLU A 47 2.77 48.09 8.41
N ALA A 48 4.04 48.46 8.19
CA ALA A 48 4.78 48.05 6.99
C ALA A 48 4.95 46.52 6.93
N GLN A 49 5.29 45.88 8.05
CA GLN A 49 5.35 44.42 8.16
C GLN A 49 3.99 43.77 7.87
N ARG A 50 2.89 44.31 8.43
CA ARG A 50 1.53 43.82 8.18
C ARG A 50 1.15 43.92 6.69
N GLN A 51 1.49 45.02 6.04
CA GLN A 51 1.22 45.21 4.61
C GLN A 51 2.04 44.24 3.74
N ALA A 52 3.31 44.04 4.08
CA ALA A 52 4.17 43.06 3.42
C ALA A 52 3.63 41.63 3.58
N GLN A 53 3.19 41.25 4.79
CA GLN A 53 2.54 39.97 5.06
C GLN A 53 1.25 39.80 4.26
N LEU A 54 0.37 40.82 4.25
CA LEU A 54 -0.89 40.76 3.48
C LEU A 54 -0.63 40.60 1.97
N ALA A 55 0.37 41.31 1.43
CA ALA A 55 0.76 41.18 0.04
C ALA A 55 1.33 39.78 -0.27
N ALA A 56 2.14 39.22 0.64
CA ALA A 56 2.64 37.86 0.52
C ALA A 56 1.50 36.82 0.54
N TYR A 57 0.56 36.94 1.49
CA TYR A 57 -0.62 36.06 1.54
C TYR A 57 -1.49 36.15 0.29
N ARG A 58 -1.71 37.35 -0.25
CA ARG A 58 -2.47 37.51 -1.51
C ARG A 58 -1.77 36.83 -2.67
N ARG A 59 -0.46 37.00 -2.83
CA ARG A 59 0.30 36.29 -3.87
C ARG A 59 0.22 34.78 -3.71
N GLN A 60 0.40 34.26 -2.49
CA GLN A 60 0.26 32.82 -2.21
C GLN A 60 -1.14 32.31 -2.56
N TYR A 61 -2.19 33.07 -2.22
CA TYR A 61 -3.56 32.71 -2.57
C TYR A 61 -3.78 32.71 -4.09
N ASP A 62 -3.31 33.73 -4.80
CA ASP A 62 -3.45 33.85 -6.24
C ASP A 62 -2.69 32.72 -6.97
N GLU A 63 -1.49 32.37 -6.50
CA GLU A 63 -0.71 31.23 -6.99
C GLU A 63 -1.43 29.90 -6.75
N TRP A 64 -1.95 29.67 -5.53
CA TRP A 64 -2.74 28.49 -5.19
C TRP A 64 -4.00 28.38 -6.05
N ALA A 65 -4.75 29.48 -6.21
CA ALA A 65 -5.98 29.49 -7.00
C ALA A 65 -5.70 29.26 -8.49
N ALA A 66 -4.62 29.85 -9.02
CA ALA A 66 -4.19 29.62 -10.40
C ALA A 66 -3.74 28.16 -10.62
N GLY A 67 -3.01 27.59 -9.67
CA GLY A 67 -2.63 26.17 -9.67
C GLY A 67 -3.84 25.25 -9.69
N ARG A 68 -4.83 25.50 -8.82
CA ARG A 68 -6.06 24.69 -8.77
C ARG A 68 -6.87 24.78 -10.06
N LEU A 69 -7.01 25.97 -10.63
CA LEU A 69 -7.69 26.18 -11.91
C LEU A 69 -6.95 25.47 -13.06
N ALA A 70 -5.61 25.50 -13.07
CA ALA A 70 -4.80 24.80 -14.06
C ALA A 70 -4.95 23.28 -13.95
N ALA A 71 -4.99 22.73 -12.73
CA ALA A 71 -5.23 21.31 -12.50
C ALA A 71 -6.61 20.87 -13.04
N VAL A 72 -7.67 21.62 -12.72
CA VAL A 72 -9.03 21.36 -13.24
C VAL A 72 -9.07 21.41 -14.76
N ARG A 73 -8.41 22.40 -15.38
CA ARG A 73 -8.32 22.50 -16.85
C ARG A 73 -7.59 21.33 -17.47
N ARG A 74 -6.50 20.87 -16.84
CA ARG A 74 -5.71 19.72 -17.32
C ARG A 74 -6.54 18.44 -17.26
N HIS A 75 -7.19 18.19 -16.12
CA HIS A 75 -8.09 17.05 -15.96
C HIS A 75 -9.23 17.07 -16.99
N ASN A 76 -9.89 18.21 -17.19
CA ASN A 76 -10.93 18.34 -18.21
C ASN A 76 -10.40 18.11 -19.64
N ALA A 77 -9.15 18.51 -19.91
CA ALA A 77 -8.51 18.26 -21.20
C ALA A 77 -8.17 16.78 -21.40
N GLU A 78 -7.72 16.08 -20.36
CA GLU A 78 -7.48 14.63 -20.36
C GLU A 78 -8.78 13.85 -20.57
N VAL A 79 -9.85 14.18 -19.83
CA VAL A 79 -11.18 13.58 -20.06
C VAL A 79 -11.64 13.85 -21.49
N GLY A 80 -11.43 15.07 -21.99
CA GLY A 80 -11.72 15.43 -23.38
C GLY A 80 -10.96 14.56 -24.39
N SER A 81 -9.65 14.34 -24.17
CA SER A 81 -8.82 13.54 -25.07
C SER A 81 -9.21 12.06 -25.05
N THR A 82 -9.57 11.50 -23.89
CA THR A 82 -10.09 10.13 -23.76
C THR A 82 -11.42 9.97 -24.51
N VAL A 83 -12.34 10.91 -24.35
CA VAL A 83 -13.64 10.89 -25.07
C VAL A 83 -13.42 11.00 -26.58
N GLU A 84 -12.48 11.82 -27.03
CA GLU A 84 -12.12 11.91 -28.45
C GLU A 84 -11.47 10.62 -28.98
N ALA A 85 -10.56 10.00 -28.22
CA ALA A 85 -9.95 8.72 -28.59
C ALA A 85 -11.00 7.62 -28.74
N LEU A 86 -11.96 7.56 -27.80
CA LEU A 86 -13.09 6.65 -27.84
C LEU A 86 -13.97 6.86 -29.08
N ARG A 87 -14.30 8.12 -29.42
CA ARG A 87 -15.06 8.46 -30.64
C ARG A 87 -14.31 8.11 -31.93
N ARG A 88 -12.98 8.20 -31.93
CA ARG A 88 -12.14 7.78 -33.06
C ARG A 88 -12.01 6.26 -33.17
N GLY A 89 -12.50 5.51 -32.19
CA GLY A 89 -12.36 4.05 -32.15
C GLY A 89 -10.94 3.60 -31.85
N ASP A 90 -10.20 4.35 -31.03
CA ASP A 90 -8.88 3.93 -30.57
C ASP A 90 -8.99 2.63 -29.74
N PRO A 91 -8.28 1.55 -30.09
CA PRO A 91 -8.47 0.25 -29.44
C PRO A 91 -8.24 0.26 -27.93
N GLU A 92 -7.21 0.97 -27.45
CA GLU A 92 -6.88 1.03 -26.04
C GLU A 92 -7.95 1.80 -25.26
N ALA A 93 -8.36 2.98 -25.77
CA ALA A 93 -9.40 3.78 -25.14
C ALA A 93 -10.76 3.05 -25.10
N VAL A 94 -11.12 2.36 -26.19
CA VAL A 94 -12.37 1.59 -26.28
C VAL A 94 -12.36 0.43 -25.28
N VAL A 95 -11.29 -0.38 -25.27
CA VAL A 95 -11.18 -1.50 -24.35
C VAL A 95 -11.21 -1.03 -22.90
N HIS A 96 -10.46 0.02 -22.55
CA HIS A 96 -10.45 0.58 -21.20
C HIS A 96 -11.84 1.07 -20.77
N TYR A 97 -12.50 1.86 -21.61
CA TYR A 97 -13.83 2.39 -21.32
C TYR A 97 -14.87 1.29 -21.07
N PHE A 98 -14.96 0.31 -21.96
CA PHE A 98 -15.95 -0.76 -21.83
C PHE A 98 -15.62 -1.74 -20.71
N SER A 99 -14.34 -1.99 -20.44
CA SER A 99 -13.94 -2.77 -19.26
C SER A 99 -14.41 -2.07 -17.98
N ALA A 100 -14.11 -0.77 -17.84
CA ALA A 100 -14.53 0.04 -16.70
C ALA A 100 -16.06 0.09 -16.55
N ALA A 101 -16.80 0.21 -17.66
CA ALA A 101 -18.26 0.23 -17.64
C ALA A 101 -18.87 -1.06 -17.08
N VAL A 102 -18.32 -2.23 -17.45
CA VAL A 102 -18.81 -3.50 -16.91
C VAL A 102 -18.42 -3.67 -15.44
N TYR A 103 -17.25 -3.19 -15.01
CA TYR A 103 -16.87 -3.19 -13.58
C TYR A 103 -17.73 -2.27 -12.71
N ALA A 104 -18.10 -1.10 -13.24
CA ALA A 104 -18.93 -0.12 -12.55
C ALA A 104 -20.41 -0.55 -12.47
N SER A 105 -20.81 -1.59 -13.21
CA SER A 105 -22.19 -2.09 -13.17
C SER A 105 -22.56 -2.65 -11.81
N THR A 106 -23.55 -2.04 -11.17
CA THR A 106 -24.14 -2.51 -9.91
C THR A 106 -25.11 -3.67 -10.11
N ALA A 107 -25.40 -4.05 -11.36
CA ALA A 107 -26.33 -5.13 -11.66
C ALA A 107 -25.67 -6.51 -11.60
N TRP A 108 -24.34 -6.58 -11.68
CA TRP A 108 -23.60 -7.82 -11.50
C TRP A 108 -23.57 -8.19 -10.01
N PRO A 109 -23.99 -9.40 -9.60
CA PRO A 109 -23.92 -9.81 -8.20
C PRO A 109 -22.48 -9.85 -7.68
N GLU A 110 -22.28 -9.59 -6.39
CA GLU A 110 -20.94 -9.57 -5.76
C GLU A 110 -20.30 -10.96 -5.70
N ASP A 111 -21.11 -12.00 -5.46
CA ASP A 111 -20.64 -13.39 -5.35
C ASP A 111 -20.26 -14.04 -6.69
N LEU A 112 -20.53 -13.39 -7.83
CA LEU A 112 -20.20 -13.92 -9.15
C LEU A 112 -18.82 -13.46 -9.61
N PRO A 113 -18.08 -14.31 -10.33
CA PRO A 113 -16.78 -13.94 -10.89
C PRO A 113 -16.90 -12.72 -11.82
N ARG A 114 -15.82 -11.94 -11.89
CA ARG A 114 -15.73 -10.71 -12.70
C ARG A 114 -14.44 -10.65 -13.51
N GLN A 115 -13.88 -11.78 -13.92
CA GLN A 115 -12.71 -11.78 -14.79
C GLN A 115 -13.14 -11.52 -16.23
N VAL A 116 -12.43 -10.61 -16.90
CA VAL A 116 -12.67 -10.22 -18.27
C VAL A 116 -11.37 -10.05 -19.03
N SER A 117 -11.33 -10.49 -20.26
CA SER A 117 -10.32 -10.12 -21.24
C SER A 117 -11.01 -9.48 -22.43
N ALA A 118 -10.46 -8.39 -22.93
CA ALA A 118 -11.09 -7.58 -23.95
C ALA A 118 -10.08 -7.13 -25.02
N ALA A 119 -10.54 -7.12 -26.26
CA ALA A 119 -9.85 -6.53 -27.40
C ALA A 119 -10.86 -5.87 -28.33
N TYR A 120 -10.43 -4.83 -29.06
CA TYR A 120 -11.31 -4.10 -29.96
C TYR A 120 -10.78 -4.11 -31.40
N ASP A 121 -11.66 -4.50 -32.33
CA ASP A 121 -11.41 -4.43 -33.76
C ASP A 121 -11.95 -3.09 -34.31
N PRO A 122 -11.08 -2.12 -34.63
CA PRO A 122 -11.51 -0.82 -35.13
C PRO A 122 -12.10 -0.89 -36.54
N ALA A 123 -11.73 -1.90 -37.35
CA ALA A 123 -12.23 -2.03 -38.72
C ALA A 123 -13.68 -2.51 -38.74
N GLN A 124 -14.04 -3.41 -37.81
CA GLN A 124 -15.40 -3.94 -37.67
C GLN A 124 -16.22 -3.22 -36.58
N ARG A 125 -15.61 -2.27 -35.86
CA ARG A 125 -16.18 -1.64 -34.66
C ARG A 125 -16.76 -2.67 -33.70
N GLN A 126 -16.00 -3.74 -33.51
CA GLN A 126 -16.40 -4.92 -32.76
C GLN A 126 -15.55 -5.06 -31.51
N LEU A 127 -16.21 -5.12 -30.35
CA LEU A 127 -15.55 -5.49 -29.10
C LEU A 127 -15.59 -7.02 -28.95
N VAL A 128 -14.44 -7.64 -28.71
CA VAL A 128 -14.32 -9.07 -28.43
C VAL A 128 -13.96 -9.25 -26.97
N LEU A 129 -14.77 -10.04 -26.27
CA LEU A 129 -14.76 -10.17 -24.82
C LEU A 129 -14.69 -11.65 -24.45
N ALA A 130 -13.77 -12.03 -23.58
CA ALA A 130 -13.82 -13.27 -22.82
C ALA A 130 -14.24 -12.94 -21.38
N TRP A 131 -15.31 -13.57 -20.89
CA TRP A 131 -15.91 -13.27 -19.59
C TRP A 131 -16.03 -14.52 -18.73
N GLN A 132 -15.57 -14.45 -17.49
CA GLN A 132 -15.66 -15.57 -16.56
C GLN A 132 -17.08 -15.71 -16.01
N LEU A 133 -17.64 -16.89 -16.20
CA LEU A 133 -18.96 -17.29 -15.73
C LEU A 133 -18.84 -18.03 -14.39
N PRO A 134 -19.90 -18.04 -13.56
CA PRO A 134 -19.88 -18.80 -12.31
C PRO A 134 -19.80 -20.30 -12.58
N ALA A 135 -19.16 -21.02 -11.67
CA ALA A 135 -19.14 -22.48 -11.67
C ALA A 135 -20.48 -23.07 -11.20
N TYR A 136 -20.63 -24.40 -11.29
CA TYR A 136 -21.90 -25.09 -11.04
C TYR A 136 -22.38 -25.05 -9.58
N ASP A 137 -21.45 -24.84 -8.64
CA ASP A 137 -21.70 -24.70 -7.20
C ASP A 137 -22.55 -23.49 -6.84
N VAL A 138 -22.60 -22.47 -7.71
CA VAL A 138 -23.48 -21.29 -7.59
C VAL A 138 -24.97 -21.67 -7.46
N VAL A 139 -25.36 -22.87 -7.90
CA VAL A 139 -26.72 -23.39 -7.74
C VAL A 139 -26.77 -24.36 -6.55
N PRO A 140 -27.33 -23.93 -5.40
CA PRO A 140 -27.35 -24.75 -4.19
C PRO A 140 -27.96 -26.13 -4.39
N GLU A 141 -27.38 -27.11 -3.71
CA GLU A 141 -27.91 -28.48 -3.66
C GLU A 141 -29.22 -28.57 -2.89
N THR A 142 -29.40 -27.68 -1.91
CA THR A 142 -30.56 -27.64 -1.03
C THR A 142 -31.64 -26.73 -1.60
N LYS A 143 -32.86 -27.28 -1.76
CA LYS A 143 -34.02 -26.53 -2.26
C LYS A 143 -34.69 -25.71 -1.16
N ALA A 144 -34.78 -26.26 0.04
CA ALA A 144 -35.43 -25.63 1.19
C ALA A 144 -34.90 -26.21 2.49
N VAL A 145 -34.79 -25.36 3.52
CA VAL A 145 -34.46 -25.75 4.88
C VAL A 145 -35.71 -25.54 5.74
N ARG A 146 -36.13 -26.55 6.50
CA ARG A 146 -37.28 -26.48 7.41
C ARG A 146 -36.83 -26.83 8.82
N TYR A 147 -37.02 -25.90 9.75
CA TYR A 147 -36.81 -26.18 11.17
C TYR A 147 -37.87 -27.14 11.70
N MET A 148 -37.43 -28.15 12.46
CA MET A 148 -38.27 -29.14 13.14
C MET A 148 -38.23 -28.90 14.65
N PRO A 149 -39.22 -28.17 15.21
CA PRO A 149 -39.23 -27.82 16.64
C PRO A 149 -39.21 -29.01 17.58
N SER A 150 -39.81 -30.14 17.17
CA SER A 150 -39.90 -31.36 17.99
C SER A 150 -38.57 -32.09 18.16
N ALA A 151 -37.61 -31.85 17.27
CA ALA A 151 -36.31 -32.51 17.26
C ALA A 151 -35.13 -31.52 17.36
N ASP A 152 -35.43 -30.22 17.45
CA ASP A 152 -34.47 -29.11 17.40
C ASP A 152 -33.42 -29.27 16.28
N ARG A 153 -33.91 -29.55 15.06
CA ARG A 153 -33.05 -29.83 13.90
C ARG A 153 -33.55 -29.14 12.64
N LEU A 154 -32.63 -28.75 11.78
CA LEU A 154 -32.91 -28.30 10.42
C LEU A 154 -33.04 -29.53 9.50
N LYS A 155 -34.17 -29.66 8.80
CA LYS A 155 -34.34 -30.63 7.72
C LYS A 155 -34.16 -29.94 6.38
N GLU A 156 -33.14 -30.37 5.66
CA GLU A 156 -32.90 -29.95 4.29
C GLU A 156 -33.68 -30.83 3.31
N THR A 157 -34.28 -30.21 2.30
CA THR A 157 -34.89 -30.89 1.17
C THR A 157 -33.98 -30.74 -0.04
N PRO A 158 -33.45 -31.83 -0.61
CA PRO A 158 -32.53 -31.75 -1.75
C PRO A 158 -33.25 -31.23 -3.00
N ARG A 159 -32.53 -30.45 -3.80
CA ARG A 159 -32.99 -29.97 -5.10
C ARG A 159 -32.74 -31.06 -6.16
N PRO A 160 -33.73 -31.43 -6.98
CA PRO A 160 -33.53 -32.38 -8.06
C PRO A 160 -32.42 -31.94 -9.01
N ALA A 161 -31.56 -32.87 -9.44
CA ALA A 161 -30.45 -32.58 -10.34
C ALA A 161 -30.90 -31.95 -11.67
N THR A 162 -32.06 -32.36 -12.20
CA THR A 162 -32.66 -31.76 -13.41
C THR A 162 -32.99 -30.28 -13.22
N GLN A 163 -33.51 -29.91 -12.04
CA GLN A 163 -33.81 -28.53 -11.70
C GLN A 163 -32.53 -27.72 -11.54
N ARG A 164 -31.49 -28.28 -10.91
CA ARG A 164 -30.18 -27.61 -10.77
C ARG A 164 -29.55 -27.31 -12.12
N ARG A 165 -29.52 -28.29 -13.03
CA ARG A 165 -29.00 -28.12 -14.40
C ARG A 165 -29.76 -27.06 -15.18
N ALA A 166 -31.09 -27.04 -15.08
CA ALA A 166 -31.91 -26.03 -15.74
C ALA A 166 -31.62 -24.62 -15.21
N LEU A 167 -31.57 -24.44 -13.88
CA LEU A 167 -31.24 -23.16 -13.24
C LEU A 167 -29.83 -22.68 -13.60
N TYR A 168 -28.85 -23.58 -13.59
CA TYR A 168 -27.47 -23.22 -13.93
C TYR A 168 -27.37 -22.76 -15.38
N ARG A 169 -27.96 -23.52 -16.32
CA ARG A 169 -27.96 -23.15 -17.73
C ARG A 169 -28.67 -21.81 -17.97
N ASP A 170 -29.77 -21.56 -17.28
CA ASP A 170 -30.48 -20.28 -17.35
C ASP A 170 -29.65 -19.12 -16.79
N LEU A 171 -28.99 -19.31 -15.64
CA LEU A 171 -28.08 -18.34 -15.05
C LEU A 171 -26.94 -17.96 -15.99
N LEU A 172 -26.29 -18.95 -16.63
CA LEU A 172 -25.21 -18.67 -17.60
C LEU A 172 -25.70 -17.80 -18.75
N ALA A 173 -26.91 -18.07 -19.27
CA ALA A 173 -27.50 -17.25 -20.32
C ALA A 173 -27.81 -15.82 -19.83
N GLN A 174 -28.35 -15.67 -18.61
CA GLN A 174 -28.59 -14.37 -17.99
C GLN A 174 -27.29 -13.57 -17.82
N CYS A 175 -26.21 -14.20 -17.36
CA CYS A 175 -24.89 -13.56 -17.22
C CYS A 175 -24.39 -12.99 -18.55
N VAL A 176 -24.47 -13.76 -19.64
CA VAL A 176 -24.05 -13.33 -20.98
C VAL A 176 -24.91 -12.16 -21.48
N LEU A 177 -26.23 -12.25 -21.34
CA LEU A 177 -27.15 -11.18 -21.74
C LEU A 177 -26.96 -9.91 -20.91
N LEU A 178 -26.65 -10.06 -19.61
CA LEU A 178 -26.38 -8.96 -18.69
C LEU A 178 -25.11 -8.19 -19.11
N ALA A 179 -24.02 -8.92 -19.41
CA ALA A 179 -22.80 -8.31 -19.90
C ALA A 179 -23.01 -7.58 -21.25
N LEU A 180 -23.74 -8.19 -22.19
CA LEU A 180 -24.10 -7.52 -23.45
C LEU A 180 -24.93 -6.25 -23.22
N ARG A 181 -25.93 -6.31 -22.33
CA ARG A 181 -26.75 -5.16 -21.97
C ARG A 181 -25.89 -4.02 -21.43
N ASP A 182 -24.98 -4.31 -20.52
CA ASP A 182 -24.13 -3.29 -19.88
C ASP A 182 -23.17 -2.64 -20.89
N LEU A 183 -22.58 -3.43 -21.77
CA LEU A 183 -21.73 -2.93 -22.86
C LEU A 183 -22.51 -2.03 -23.83
N PHE A 184 -23.68 -2.47 -24.30
CA PHE A 184 -24.48 -1.70 -25.24
C PHE A 184 -25.09 -0.44 -24.62
N ALA A 185 -25.45 -0.50 -23.33
CA ALA A 185 -25.97 0.63 -22.56
C ALA A 185 -24.89 1.68 -22.26
N ALA A 186 -23.66 1.24 -22.00
CA ALA A 186 -22.52 2.14 -21.77
C ALA A 186 -22.06 2.86 -23.04
N ASP A 187 -22.39 2.36 -24.24
CA ASP A 187 -21.92 2.96 -25.49
C ASP A 187 -22.71 4.22 -25.91
N GLU A 188 -22.65 5.27 -25.09
CA GLU A 188 -23.07 6.62 -25.47
C GLU A 188 -22.30 7.21 -26.66
N PRO A 189 -20.98 6.98 -26.82
CA PRO A 189 -20.20 7.51 -27.94
C PRO A 189 -20.55 6.87 -29.29
N GLY A 190 -21.22 5.71 -29.27
CA GLY A 190 -21.48 4.91 -30.46
C GLY A 190 -20.19 4.32 -31.04
N ALA A 191 -19.29 3.81 -30.22
CA ALA A 191 -18.09 3.10 -30.67
C ALA A 191 -18.41 1.71 -31.22
N LEU A 192 -19.43 1.02 -30.68
CA LEU A 192 -19.70 -0.40 -30.94
C LEU A 192 -20.81 -0.61 -31.97
N GLU A 193 -20.47 -1.33 -33.04
CA GLU A 193 -21.43 -1.91 -33.99
C GLU A 193 -21.87 -3.31 -33.54
N SER A 194 -20.93 -4.11 -33.02
CA SER A 194 -21.21 -5.45 -32.49
C SER A 194 -20.31 -5.83 -31.31
N VAL A 195 -20.73 -6.82 -30.55
CA VAL A 195 -19.96 -7.43 -29.47
C VAL A 195 -19.89 -8.93 -29.69
N ALA A 196 -18.68 -9.49 -29.68
CA ALA A 196 -18.45 -10.93 -29.62
C ALA A 196 -18.06 -11.29 -28.18
N LEU A 197 -18.89 -12.05 -27.48
CA LEU A 197 -18.69 -12.44 -26.09
C LEU A 197 -18.54 -13.96 -26.00
N THR A 198 -17.45 -14.40 -25.39
CA THR A 198 -17.21 -15.80 -25.03
C THR A 198 -17.19 -15.94 -23.51
N GLY A 199 -18.07 -16.78 -22.97
CA GLY A 199 -18.17 -17.09 -21.56
C GLY A 199 -17.40 -18.36 -21.21
N PHE A 200 -16.48 -18.28 -20.24
CA PHE A 200 -15.66 -19.41 -19.80
C PHE A 200 -15.80 -19.67 -18.30
N VAL A 201 -15.48 -20.88 -17.87
CA VAL A 201 -15.34 -21.26 -16.46
C VAL A 201 -13.98 -21.92 -16.29
N ASP A 202 -13.32 -21.68 -15.17
CA ASP A 202 -12.09 -22.41 -14.85
C ASP A 202 -12.41 -23.87 -14.57
N GLY A 203 -11.71 -24.76 -15.28
CA GLY A 203 -11.81 -26.19 -15.08
C GLY A 203 -10.44 -26.84 -15.12
N HIS A 204 -10.46 -28.17 -15.14
CA HIS A 204 -9.27 -28.96 -15.37
C HIS A 204 -9.41 -29.67 -16.71
N ASP A 205 -8.36 -29.64 -17.52
CA ASP A 205 -8.29 -30.47 -18.71
C ASP A 205 -8.23 -31.96 -18.28
N PRO A 206 -9.22 -32.78 -18.64
CA PRO A 206 -9.26 -34.19 -18.25
C PRO A 206 -8.10 -35.02 -18.81
N VAL A 207 -7.39 -34.52 -19.83
CA VAL A 207 -6.24 -35.19 -20.44
C VAL A 207 -4.93 -34.81 -19.75
N THR A 208 -4.75 -33.55 -19.38
CA THR A 208 -3.46 -33.04 -18.84
C THR A 208 -3.49 -32.74 -17.34
N GLY A 209 -4.67 -32.69 -16.71
CA GLY A 209 -4.86 -32.32 -15.31
C GLY A 209 -4.58 -30.84 -15.01
N ARG A 210 -4.13 -30.06 -16.00
CA ARG A 210 -3.82 -28.64 -15.85
C ARG A 210 -5.10 -27.82 -15.81
N ARG A 211 -5.05 -26.71 -15.07
CA ARG A 211 -6.13 -25.71 -15.11
C ARG A 211 -6.25 -25.18 -16.54
N SER A 212 -7.47 -25.13 -17.04
CA SER A 212 -7.79 -24.62 -18.38
C SER A 212 -9.13 -23.91 -18.38
N GLU A 213 -9.26 -22.91 -19.25
CA GLU A 213 -10.52 -22.20 -19.47
C GLU A 213 -11.44 -23.08 -20.33
N ILE A 214 -12.61 -23.41 -19.78
CA ILE A 214 -13.63 -24.19 -20.49
C ILE A 214 -14.73 -23.25 -20.94
N HIS A 215 -14.85 -23.11 -22.26
CA HIS A 215 -15.84 -22.23 -22.88
C HIS A 215 -17.23 -22.89 -22.86
N LEU A 216 -18.18 -22.23 -22.20
CA LEU A 216 -19.55 -22.73 -22.03
C LEU A 216 -20.59 -21.90 -22.78
N ALA A 217 -20.29 -20.67 -23.16
CA ALA A 217 -21.18 -19.82 -23.94
C ALA A 217 -20.41 -18.98 -24.95
N CYS A 218 -20.97 -18.71 -26.12
CA CYS A 218 -20.43 -17.73 -27.05
C CYS A 218 -21.56 -17.08 -27.86
N VAL A 219 -21.44 -15.79 -28.15
CA VAL A 219 -22.43 -15.04 -28.92
C VAL A 219 -21.76 -13.87 -29.62
N THR A 220 -22.20 -13.58 -30.85
CA THR A 220 -21.88 -12.33 -31.53
C THR A 220 -23.18 -11.60 -31.78
N ALA A 221 -23.38 -10.45 -31.13
CA ALA A 221 -24.60 -9.66 -31.24
C ALA A 221 -24.30 -8.29 -31.82
N THR A 222 -25.12 -7.82 -32.76
CA THR A 222 -25.08 -6.43 -33.21
C THR A 222 -25.93 -5.53 -32.30
N ARG A 223 -25.60 -4.24 -32.24
CA ARG A 223 -26.40 -3.25 -31.51
C ARG A 223 -27.85 -3.23 -31.98
N GLU A 224 -28.07 -3.35 -33.29
CA GLU A 224 -29.40 -3.31 -33.90
C GLU A 224 -30.25 -4.53 -33.52
N GLU A 225 -29.67 -5.74 -33.58
CA GLU A 225 -30.36 -6.96 -33.19
C GLU A 225 -30.69 -6.97 -31.70
N PHE A 226 -29.71 -6.63 -30.85
CA PHE A 226 -29.89 -6.63 -29.40
C PHE A 226 -30.88 -5.56 -28.94
N GLY A 227 -30.85 -4.37 -29.55
CA GLY A 227 -31.74 -3.25 -29.20
C GLY A 227 -33.23 -3.50 -29.48
N ARG A 228 -33.57 -4.53 -30.27
CA ARG A 228 -34.96 -4.94 -30.53
C ARG A 228 -35.54 -5.86 -29.44
N ILE A 229 -34.70 -6.34 -28.54
CA ILE A 229 -35.06 -7.35 -27.54
C ILE A 229 -35.55 -6.65 -26.27
N ASP A 230 -36.77 -6.96 -25.85
CA ASP A 230 -37.27 -6.60 -24.52
C ASP A 230 -36.81 -7.66 -23.49
N LEU A 231 -35.64 -7.42 -22.88
CA LEU A 231 -35.00 -8.36 -21.94
C LEU A 231 -35.90 -8.72 -20.74
N ALA A 232 -36.88 -7.90 -20.38
CA ALA A 232 -37.78 -8.19 -19.26
C ALA A 232 -38.81 -9.29 -19.57
N ARG A 233 -38.97 -9.67 -20.85
CA ARG A 233 -40.02 -10.59 -21.31
C ARG A 233 -39.50 -11.83 -22.01
N VAL A 234 -38.18 -12.03 -22.07
CA VAL A 234 -37.57 -13.16 -22.76
C VAL A 234 -37.16 -14.27 -21.79
N SER A 235 -37.19 -15.51 -22.29
CA SER A 235 -36.44 -16.63 -21.73
C SER A 235 -34.96 -16.42 -22.07
N ALA A 236 -34.07 -16.41 -21.09
CA ALA A 236 -32.67 -16.06 -21.29
C ALA A 236 -31.98 -17.04 -22.26
N VAL A 237 -32.26 -18.34 -22.10
CA VAL A 237 -31.69 -19.39 -22.96
C VAL A 237 -32.18 -19.23 -24.41
N ASP A 238 -33.48 -19.05 -24.62
CA ASP A 238 -34.05 -18.95 -25.98
C ASP A 238 -33.62 -17.63 -26.64
N CYS A 239 -33.53 -16.55 -25.86
CA CYS A 239 -33.00 -15.27 -26.32
C CYS A 239 -31.56 -15.40 -26.81
N LEU A 240 -30.70 -16.07 -26.04
CA LEU A 240 -29.29 -16.25 -26.38
C LEU A 240 -29.12 -17.18 -27.59
N VAL A 241 -29.76 -18.35 -27.58
CA VAL A 241 -29.54 -19.41 -28.57
C VAL A 241 -30.32 -19.17 -29.86
N ASP A 242 -31.61 -18.87 -29.78
CA ASP A 242 -32.47 -18.73 -30.96
C ASP A 242 -32.54 -17.27 -31.43
N GLY A 243 -32.62 -16.33 -30.49
CA GLY A 243 -32.72 -14.89 -30.79
C GLY A 243 -31.42 -14.31 -31.35
N LEU A 244 -30.32 -14.47 -30.60
CA LEU A 244 -29.00 -13.94 -30.95
C LEU A 244 -28.10 -14.95 -31.68
N ARG A 245 -28.60 -16.17 -31.94
CA ARG A 245 -27.85 -17.25 -32.60
C ARG A 245 -26.54 -17.61 -31.89
N GLY A 246 -26.49 -17.40 -30.57
CA GLY A 246 -25.39 -17.81 -29.73
C GLY A 246 -25.35 -19.31 -29.51
N GLN A 247 -24.25 -19.79 -28.95
CA GLN A 247 -24.10 -21.15 -28.49
C GLN A 247 -24.01 -21.15 -26.96
N LEU A 248 -24.70 -22.11 -26.36
CA LEU A 248 -24.65 -22.39 -24.93
C LEU A 248 -24.48 -23.90 -24.76
N SER A 249 -23.59 -24.30 -23.85
CA SER A 249 -23.35 -25.71 -23.57
C SER A 249 -24.66 -26.44 -23.24
N ALA A 250 -24.84 -27.62 -23.84
CA ALA A 250 -26.00 -28.47 -23.55
C ALA A 250 -25.93 -29.07 -22.13
N ARG A 251 -24.71 -29.24 -21.60
CA ARG A 251 -24.42 -29.80 -20.27
C ARG A 251 -23.30 -28.99 -19.59
N PRO A 252 -23.60 -27.74 -19.18
CA PRO A 252 -22.61 -26.89 -18.53
C PRO A 252 -22.20 -27.45 -17.16
N ASP A 253 -23.06 -28.25 -16.51
CA ASP A 253 -22.77 -28.97 -15.27
C ASP A 253 -21.66 -30.03 -15.39
N GLN A 254 -21.41 -30.49 -16.62
CA GLN A 254 -20.36 -31.46 -16.95
C GLN A 254 -19.17 -30.81 -17.67
N LEU A 255 -19.11 -29.47 -17.66
CA LEU A 255 -18.08 -28.70 -18.35
C LEU A 255 -17.95 -29.10 -19.84
N ALA A 256 -19.08 -29.41 -20.49
CA ALA A 256 -19.10 -29.76 -21.90
C ALA A 256 -18.77 -28.51 -22.74
N ALA A 257 -17.53 -28.41 -23.19
CA ALA A 257 -17.04 -27.28 -23.97
C ALA A 257 -17.82 -27.10 -25.28
N ILE A 258 -18.01 -25.84 -25.67
CA ILE A 258 -18.53 -25.46 -26.98
C ILE A 258 -17.40 -24.96 -27.88
N ARG A 259 -17.69 -24.84 -29.18
CA ARG A 259 -16.75 -24.20 -30.11
C ARG A 259 -16.75 -22.70 -29.84
N THR A 260 -15.57 -22.14 -29.56
CA THR A 260 -15.40 -20.69 -29.40
C THR A 260 -15.62 -19.95 -30.71
N GLY A 261 -16.13 -18.73 -30.57
CA GLY A 261 -16.12 -17.75 -31.64
C GLY A 261 -14.74 -17.10 -31.74
N ARG A 262 -14.74 -15.77 -31.89
CA ARG A 262 -13.54 -14.95 -31.84
C ARG A 262 -13.15 -14.71 -30.39
N LEU A 263 -11.87 -14.87 -30.05
CA LEU A 263 -11.31 -14.55 -28.74
C LEU A 263 -10.51 -13.24 -28.79
N PRO A 264 -10.27 -12.57 -27.65
CA PRO A 264 -9.50 -11.31 -27.62
C PRO A 264 -8.12 -11.43 -28.29
N GLU A 265 -7.45 -12.57 -28.12
CA GLU A 265 -6.16 -12.87 -28.76
C GLU A 265 -6.22 -12.95 -30.30
N ASP A 266 -7.40 -13.16 -30.89
CA ASP A 266 -7.61 -13.23 -32.34
C ASP A 266 -7.80 -11.84 -32.99
N VAL A 267 -7.89 -10.76 -32.20
CA VAL A 267 -8.26 -9.42 -32.70
C VAL A 267 -7.07 -8.64 -33.26
N GLY A 268 -5.82 -9.01 -32.94
CA GLY A 268 -4.66 -8.34 -33.55
C GLY A 268 -3.32 -9.03 -33.36
N GLY A 269 -2.55 -9.14 -34.45
CA GLY A 269 -1.13 -9.48 -34.43
C GLY A 269 -0.29 -8.36 -33.80
N ALA A 270 0.90 -8.73 -33.28
CA ALA A 270 1.97 -7.89 -32.73
C ALA A 270 1.64 -6.39 -32.57
N GLY A 271 0.78 -6.03 -31.60
CA GLY A 271 0.43 -4.63 -31.33
C GLY A 271 -0.96 -4.37 -30.73
N SER A 272 -1.89 -5.32 -30.76
CA SER A 272 -3.16 -5.20 -30.02
C SER A 272 -2.94 -5.60 -28.56
N SER A 273 -3.00 -4.63 -27.64
CA SER A 273 -2.95 -4.90 -26.21
C SER A 273 -4.25 -5.59 -25.78
N VAL A 274 -4.18 -6.91 -25.55
CA VAL A 274 -5.27 -7.64 -24.89
C VAL A 274 -5.27 -7.17 -23.44
N VAL A 275 -6.33 -6.48 -23.03
CA VAL A 275 -6.43 -6.00 -21.66
C VAL A 275 -7.23 -7.02 -20.87
N SER A 276 -6.51 -7.87 -20.13
CA SER A 276 -7.09 -8.80 -19.17
C SER A 276 -7.28 -8.08 -17.84
N HIS A 277 -8.53 -7.81 -17.47
CA HIS A 277 -8.89 -7.41 -16.13
C HIS A 277 -9.37 -8.66 -15.37
N GLY A 278 -8.54 -9.16 -14.45
CA GLY A 278 -8.91 -10.28 -13.59
C GLY A 278 -8.48 -11.64 -14.07
N GLY A 279 -7.54 -11.73 -15.02
CA GLY A 279 -6.73 -12.94 -15.11
C GLY A 279 -6.19 -13.35 -13.74
N ASP A 280 -5.78 -14.61 -13.59
CA ASP A 280 -5.02 -15.14 -12.44
C ASP A 280 -3.74 -14.31 -12.09
N GLU A 281 -3.49 -13.20 -12.77
CA GLU A 281 -2.56 -12.16 -12.37
C GLU A 281 -3.32 -10.85 -12.08
N GLU A 282 -3.52 -10.56 -10.79
CA GLU A 282 -3.78 -9.19 -10.33
C GLU A 282 -2.71 -8.25 -10.96
N PRO A 283 -3.03 -6.98 -11.27
CA PRO A 283 -2.03 -6.08 -11.82
C PRO A 283 -0.89 -5.92 -10.82
N ASP A 284 0.34 -6.26 -11.24
CA ASP A 284 1.50 -6.14 -10.38
C ASP A 284 1.84 -4.66 -10.20
N LEU A 285 1.64 -4.15 -8.98
CA LEU A 285 1.90 -2.77 -8.61
C LEU A 285 3.38 -2.38 -8.84
N PHE A 286 4.30 -3.35 -8.94
CA PHE A 286 5.71 -3.10 -9.30
C PHE A 286 5.97 -2.87 -10.79
N THR A 287 5.04 -3.26 -11.67
CA THR A 287 5.23 -3.20 -13.13
C THR A 287 4.24 -2.27 -13.83
N MET A 288 3.13 -1.91 -13.16
CA MET A 288 2.17 -0.94 -13.68
C MET A 288 2.76 0.47 -13.78
N ASP A 289 2.34 1.25 -14.78
CA ASP A 289 2.82 2.61 -15.03
C ASP A 289 2.64 3.54 -13.81
N PRO A 290 3.58 4.45 -13.50
CA PRO A 290 3.49 5.35 -12.33
C PRO A 290 2.21 6.21 -12.31
N LEU A 291 1.77 6.74 -13.45
CA LEU A 291 0.53 7.54 -13.50
C LEU A 291 -0.69 6.65 -13.26
N VAL A 292 -0.67 5.41 -13.78
CA VAL A 292 -1.75 4.45 -13.57
C VAL A 292 -1.81 4.02 -12.10
N PHE A 293 -0.66 3.91 -11.42
CA PHE A 293 -0.59 3.62 -9.99
C PHE A 293 -1.10 4.80 -9.13
N GLU A 294 -0.71 6.02 -9.46
CA GLU A 294 -1.23 7.25 -8.82
C GLU A 294 -2.76 7.35 -9.00
N GLN A 295 -3.26 7.00 -10.18
CA GLN A 295 -4.70 6.96 -10.48
C GLN A 295 -5.43 5.85 -9.70
N LEU A 296 -4.84 4.66 -9.59
CA LEU A 296 -5.38 3.56 -8.79
C LEU A 296 -5.52 3.95 -7.31
N VAL A 297 -4.51 4.63 -6.75
CA VAL A 297 -4.58 5.15 -5.38
C VAL A 297 -5.70 6.19 -5.26
N ALA A 298 -5.84 7.12 -6.23
CA ALA A 298 -6.96 8.06 -6.21
C ALA A 298 -8.32 7.35 -6.28
N ASP A 299 -8.44 6.28 -7.06
CA ASP A 299 -9.66 5.48 -7.16
C ASP A 299 -9.97 4.72 -5.85
N LEU A 300 -8.95 4.26 -5.12
CA LEU A 300 -9.11 3.70 -3.78
C LEU A 300 -9.73 4.71 -2.81
N PHE A 301 -9.19 5.93 -2.76
CA PHE A 301 -9.76 6.98 -1.89
C PHE A 301 -11.20 7.34 -2.29
N ARG A 302 -11.55 7.30 -3.59
CA ARG A 302 -12.95 7.48 -4.05
C ARG A 302 -13.85 6.34 -3.63
N ALA A 303 -13.38 5.09 -3.73
CA ALA A 303 -14.11 3.91 -3.29
C ALA A 303 -14.34 3.89 -1.78
N MET A 304 -13.47 4.54 -1.00
CA MET A 304 -13.65 4.80 0.42
C MET A 304 -14.62 5.97 0.74
N GLY A 305 -15.21 6.60 -0.27
CA GLY A 305 -16.18 7.70 -0.12
C GLY A 305 -15.58 9.11 -0.01
N MET A 306 -14.27 9.26 -0.29
CA MET A 306 -13.59 10.55 -0.28
C MET A 306 -13.55 11.19 -1.68
N GLN A 307 -13.40 12.52 -1.75
CA GLN A 307 -13.20 13.23 -3.01
C GLN A 307 -11.70 13.31 -3.31
N ALA A 308 -11.18 12.43 -4.17
CA ALA A 308 -9.75 12.38 -4.52
C ALA A 308 -9.46 12.78 -5.97
N VAL A 309 -8.39 13.57 -6.17
CA VAL A 309 -7.92 14.06 -7.48
C VAL A 309 -6.40 13.90 -7.55
N THR A 310 -5.90 13.29 -8.64
CA THR A 310 -4.47 13.18 -8.94
C THR A 310 -3.89 14.56 -9.27
N THR A 311 -2.73 14.89 -8.68
CA THR A 311 -2.01 16.13 -8.94
C THR A 311 -0.99 15.92 -10.05
N VAL A 312 -0.88 16.86 -10.99
CA VAL A 312 0.05 16.69 -12.12
C VAL A 312 1.38 17.32 -11.77
N ARG A 313 2.46 16.52 -11.74
CA ARG A 313 3.84 16.90 -11.37
C ARG A 313 4.21 18.31 -11.84
N SER A 314 4.18 19.29 -10.93
CA SER A 314 4.71 20.63 -11.18
C SER A 314 5.15 21.32 -9.88
N GLY A 315 6.22 20.85 -9.23
CA GLY A 315 6.94 21.61 -8.20
C GLY A 315 6.30 21.68 -6.80
N ASP A 316 5.33 20.82 -6.51
CA ASP A 316 4.42 20.87 -5.36
C ASP A 316 4.96 20.19 -4.07
N GLY A 317 6.27 19.92 -3.98
CA GLY A 317 6.83 19.23 -2.81
C GLY A 317 6.46 17.74 -2.71
N GLY A 318 6.03 17.12 -3.82
CA GLY A 318 5.83 15.67 -3.93
C GLY A 318 4.45 15.15 -3.53
N VAL A 319 3.40 15.96 -3.65
CA VAL A 319 2.00 15.49 -3.56
C VAL A 319 1.61 14.82 -4.87
N ASP A 320 1.04 13.62 -4.79
CA ASP A 320 0.60 12.83 -5.94
C ASP A 320 -0.94 12.71 -6.01
N VAL A 321 -1.66 12.77 -4.87
CA VAL A 321 -3.13 12.85 -4.82
C VAL A 321 -3.59 13.81 -3.72
N ASP A 322 -4.52 14.71 -4.05
CA ASP A 322 -5.27 15.49 -3.07
C ASP A 322 -6.61 14.81 -2.79
N ALA A 323 -6.87 14.43 -1.55
CA ALA A 323 -8.14 13.86 -1.11
C ALA A 323 -8.86 14.79 -0.11
N LEU A 324 -10.19 14.80 -0.14
CA LEU A 324 -11.03 15.51 0.82
C LEU A 324 -12.05 14.52 1.41
N ASP A 325 -11.98 14.33 2.72
CA ASP A 325 -12.98 13.56 3.47
C ASP A 325 -14.15 14.50 3.86
N PRO A 326 -15.38 14.25 3.37
CA PRO A 326 -16.55 15.09 3.65
C PRO A 326 -17.13 14.90 5.07
N ALA A 327 -16.58 14.02 5.91
CA ALA A 327 -17.08 13.77 7.26
C ALA A 327 -17.09 15.05 8.13
N PRO A 328 -18.22 15.44 8.78
CA PRO A 328 -18.36 16.74 9.44
C PRO A 328 -17.47 17.01 10.65
N ILE A 329 -16.92 15.96 11.28
CA ILE A 329 -16.19 16.05 12.56
C ILE A 329 -14.73 15.57 12.43
N THR A 330 -14.50 14.48 11.68
CA THR A 330 -13.18 13.86 11.49
C THR A 330 -12.60 14.09 10.10
N GLY A 331 -13.39 14.62 9.18
CA GLY A 331 -12.98 14.86 7.79
C GLY A 331 -12.12 16.11 7.62
N GLY A 332 -11.65 16.32 6.41
CA GLY A 332 -10.70 17.39 6.10
C GLY A 332 -9.85 17.09 4.87
N SER A 333 -8.90 17.99 4.60
CA SER A 333 -7.98 17.85 3.47
C SER A 333 -6.88 16.85 3.81
N ILE A 334 -6.68 15.88 2.91
CA ILE A 334 -5.70 14.81 3.01
C ILE A 334 -4.76 14.93 1.82
N VAL A 335 -3.46 15.00 2.10
CA VAL A 335 -2.42 15.01 1.07
C VAL A 335 -1.84 13.62 0.98
N VAL A 336 -1.86 13.03 -0.21
CA VAL A 336 -1.35 11.68 -0.44
C VAL A 336 -0.11 11.77 -1.32
N GLN A 337 0.94 11.09 -0.89
CA GLN A 337 2.15 10.90 -1.67
C GLN A 337 2.29 9.41 -1.98
N VAL A 338 2.60 9.10 -3.22
CA VAL A 338 2.69 7.75 -3.77
C VAL A 338 4.13 7.49 -4.18
N LYS A 339 4.78 6.49 -3.56
CA LYS A 339 6.14 6.08 -3.88
C LYS A 339 6.15 4.65 -4.38
N ARG A 340 6.33 4.47 -5.69
CA ARG A 340 6.51 3.14 -6.29
C ARG A 340 7.96 2.66 -6.11
N TYR A 341 8.29 2.12 -4.95
CA TYR A 341 9.63 1.60 -4.63
C TYR A 341 9.65 0.07 -4.57
N ARG A 342 10.81 -0.52 -4.91
CA ARG A 342 11.08 -1.96 -4.76
C ARG A 342 11.85 -2.28 -3.47
N HIS A 343 12.42 -1.28 -2.82
CA HIS A 343 13.16 -1.36 -1.56
C HIS A 343 12.47 -0.54 -0.48
N THR A 344 12.86 -0.74 0.78
CA THR A 344 12.31 -0.01 1.93
C THR A 344 12.33 1.50 1.69
N VAL A 345 11.21 2.17 1.95
CA VAL A 345 11.12 3.63 1.76
C VAL A 345 11.99 4.32 2.81
N PRO A 346 12.93 5.20 2.41
CA PRO A 346 13.78 5.92 3.33
C PRO A 346 12.95 6.90 4.17
N PRO A 347 13.32 7.15 5.43
CA PRO A 347 12.56 8.01 6.32
C PRO A 347 12.46 9.47 5.86
N THR A 348 13.41 9.90 5.02
CA THR A 348 13.40 11.21 4.35
C THR A 348 12.09 11.45 3.61
N ALA A 349 11.48 10.43 2.99
CA ALA A 349 10.20 10.56 2.29
C ALA A 349 9.03 10.87 3.25
N VAL A 350 9.02 10.30 4.45
CA VAL A 350 7.99 10.58 5.48
C VAL A 350 8.16 11.99 6.03
N ARG A 351 9.41 12.42 6.22
CA ARG A 351 9.77 13.77 6.66
C ARG A 351 9.38 14.83 5.63
N ASP A 352 9.63 14.57 4.36
CA ASP A 352 9.25 15.44 3.25
C ASP A 352 7.73 15.56 3.19
N LEU A 353 6.98 14.45 3.27
CA LEU A 353 5.52 14.48 3.33
C LEU A 353 5.01 15.33 4.49
N PHE A 354 5.62 15.22 5.67
CA PHE A 354 5.23 16.04 6.82
C PHE A 354 5.46 17.53 6.60
N GLY A 355 6.59 17.88 5.98
CA GLY A 355 6.86 19.26 5.55
C GLY A 355 5.77 19.77 4.60
N THR A 356 5.36 18.92 3.66
CA THR A 356 4.29 19.22 2.70
C THR A 356 2.93 19.37 3.39
N VAL A 357 2.54 18.48 4.30
CA VAL A 357 1.29 18.59 5.09
C VAL A 357 1.22 19.92 5.84
N GLN A 358 2.33 20.34 6.48
CA GLN A 358 2.39 21.61 7.20
C GLN A 358 2.35 22.82 6.26
N HIS A 359 3.03 22.75 5.11
CA HIS A 359 3.04 23.83 4.14
C HIS A 359 1.66 24.02 3.50
N THR A 360 1.01 22.94 3.09
CA THR A 360 -0.29 22.97 2.41
C THR A 360 -1.44 23.20 3.40
N GLY A 361 -1.21 23.01 4.70
CA GLY A 361 -2.22 23.14 5.75
C GLY A 361 -3.23 21.99 5.76
N ALA A 362 -2.81 20.81 5.29
CA ALA A 362 -3.66 19.62 5.26
C ALA A 362 -3.88 19.06 6.67
N ASN A 363 -5.04 18.45 6.89
CA ASN A 363 -5.40 17.83 8.16
C ASN A 363 -4.64 16.52 8.39
N LYS A 364 -4.29 15.82 7.30
CA LYS A 364 -3.60 14.53 7.35
C LYS A 364 -2.73 14.34 6.11
N GLY A 365 -1.59 13.69 6.26
CA GLY A 365 -0.78 13.18 5.16
C GLY A 365 -0.85 11.66 5.09
N VAL A 366 -0.93 11.09 3.89
CA VAL A 366 -0.85 9.64 3.68
C VAL A 366 0.30 9.34 2.74
N LEU A 367 1.23 8.47 3.16
CA LEU A 367 2.28 7.96 2.29
C LEU A 367 1.93 6.53 1.87
N VAL A 368 1.75 6.32 0.58
CA VAL A 368 1.43 5.02 -0.02
C VAL A 368 2.67 4.50 -0.75
N THR A 369 3.04 3.25 -0.52
CA THR A 369 4.19 2.63 -1.22
C THR A 369 3.87 1.22 -1.69
N THR A 370 4.58 0.75 -2.71
CA THR A 370 4.59 -0.66 -3.15
C THR A 370 5.56 -1.53 -2.33
N SER A 371 6.34 -0.94 -1.44
CA SER A 371 7.32 -1.65 -0.59
C SER A 371 6.95 -1.54 0.91
N ARG A 372 7.92 -1.75 1.81
CA ARG A 372 7.75 -1.60 3.26
C ARG A 372 8.35 -0.28 3.75
N PHE A 373 7.93 0.17 4.93
CA PHE A 373 8.54 1.31 5.63
C PHE A 373 9.54 0.82 6.66
N GLY A 374 10.64 1.55 6.82
CA GLY A 374 11.61 1.28 7.88
C GLY A 374 11.06 1.67 9.28
N PRO A 375 11.66 1.18 10.37
CA PRO A 375 11.23 1.50 11.75
C PRO A 375 11.23 3.00 12.05
N THR A 376 12.24 3.70 11.53
CA THR A 376 12.43 5.15 11.61
C THR A 376 11.29 5.94 10.97
N ALA A 377 10.76 5.47 9.84
CA ALA A 377 9.58 6.05 9.20
C ALA A 377 8.33 5.95 10.10
N HIS A 378 8.11 4.81 10.75
CA HIS A 378 6.98 4.62 11.68
C HIS A 378 7.15 5.44 12.96
N THR A 379 8.34 5.45 13.56
CA THR A 379 8.66 6.28 14.73
C THR A 379 8.43 7.75 14.44
N PHE A 380 8.82 8.24 13.26
CA PHE A 380 8.61 9.63 12.87
C PHE A 380 7.14 9.97 12.65
N ALA A 381 6.33 9.06 12.09
CA ALA A 381 4.90 9.26 11.86
C ALA A 381 4.07 9.22 13.16
N HIS A 382 4.57 8.55 14.20
CA HIS A 382 3.85 8.38 15.47
C HIS A 382 3.53 9.73 16.15
N GLY A 383 2.25 9.95 16.47
CA GLY A 383 1.76 11.18 17.10
C GLY A 383 1.67 12.40 16.17
N LYS A 384 1.95 12.23 14.87
CA LYS A 384 1.79 13.26 13.83
C LYS A 384 0.56 12.96 12.97
N PRO A 385 0.01 13.97 12.26
CA PRO A 385 -1.06 13.77 11.29
C PRO A 385 -0.55 13.06 10.01
N LEU A 386 0.11 11.92 10.17
CA LEU A 386 0.68 11.12 9.08
C LEU A 386 0.20 9.68 9.21
N GLU A 387 -0.10 9.07 8.07
CA GLU A 387 -0.46 7.67 7.95
C GLU A 387 0.39 7.01 6.88
N LEU A 388 0.87 5.80 7.16
CA LEU A 388 1.76 5.05 6.30
C LEU A 388 1.01 3.81 5.84
N VAL A 389 0.85 3.67 4.53
CA VAL A 389 0.19 2.51 3.90
C VAL A 389 1.25 1.73 3.14
N SER A 390 1.66 0.59 3.70
CA SER A 390 2.64 -0.31 3.09
C SER A 390 2.05 -1.01 1.87
N GLY A 391 2.89 -1.63 1.05
CA GLY A 391 2.41 -2.37 -0.12
C GLY A 391 1.44 -3.51 0.24
N GLU A 392 1.69 -4.22 1.35
CA GLU A 392 0.80 -5.29 1.84
C GLU A 392 -0.56 -4.72 2.28
N GLN A 393 -0.56 -3.62 3.04
CA GLN A 393 -1.78 -2.92 3.47
C GLN A 393 -2.55 -2.30 2.30
N LEU A 394 -1.84 -1.81 1.28
CA LEU A 394 -2.45 -1.26 0.08
C LEU A 394 -3.26 -2.34 -0.67
N VAL A 395 -2.70 -3.53 -0.82
CA VAL A 395 -3.38 -4.68 -1.45
C VAL A 395 -4.64 -5.05 -0.66
N GLU A 396 -4.54 -5.13 0.67
CA GLU A 396 -5.69 -5.40 1.54
C GLU A 396 -6.80 -4.35 1.37
N LEU A 397 -6.44 -3.05 1.33
CA LEU A 397 -7.38 -1.95 1.13
C LEU A 397 -8.01 -1.96 -0.26
N LEU A 398 -7.23 -2.26 -1.31
CA LEU A 398 -7.75 -2.41 -2.66
C LEU A 398 -8.83 -3.51 -2.70
N HIS A 399 -8.53 -4.69 -2.14
CA HIS A 399 -9.47 -5.81 -2.10
C HIS A 399 -10.72 -5.51 -1.27
N ALA A 400 -10.56 -4.87 -0.10
CA ALA A 400 -11.67 -4.48 0.75
C ALA A 400 -12.65 -3.50 0.07
N HIS A 401 -12.16 -2.71 -0.88
CA HIS A 401 -12.94 -1.71 -1.61
C HIS A 401 -13.24 -2.11 -3.08
N GLY A 402 -13.08 -3.39 -3.42
CA GLY A 402 -13.47 -3.95 -4.73
C GLY A 402 -12.52 -3.60 -5.89
N LEU A 403 -11.33 -3.09 -5.60
CA LEU A 403 -10.25 -2.78 -6.55
C LEU A 403 -9.21 -3.91 -6.55
N ARG A 404 -8.43 -4.03 -7.63
CA ARG A 404 -7.47 -5.13 -7.81
C ARG A 404 -6.02 -4.63 -7.85
N GLY A 405 -5.12 -5.37 -7.22
CA GLY A 405 -3.67 -5.18 -7.34
C GLY A 405 -2.89 -6.16 -6.48
N ARG A 406 -1.85 -6.79 -7.04
CA ARG A 406 -0.88 -7.62 -6.30
C ARG A 406 0.47 -6.94 -6.24
N LEU A 407 1.26 -7.33 -5.27
CA LEU A 407 2.71 -7.23 -5.37
C LEU A 407 3.23 -8.50 -6.04
N GLY A 408 3.71 -8.39 -7.28
CA GLY A 408 4.38 -9.51 -7.96
C GLY A 408 5.64 -9.95 -7.21
N PRO A 409 6.17 -11.16 -7.46
CA PRO A 409 7.47 -11.54 -6.93
C PRO A 409 8.51 -10.53 -7.44
N ALA A 410 9.37 -10.04 -6.53
CA ALA A 410 10.47 -9.13 -6.90
C ALA A 410 11.22 -9.72 -8.12
N PRO A 411 11.69 -8.89 -9.09
CA PRO A 411 12.37 -9.43 -10.26
C PRO A 411 13.61 -10.21 -9.80
N THR A 412 13.48 -11.53 -9.83
CA THR A 412 14.59 -12.46 -9.73
C THR A 412 15.49 -12.18 -10.92
N ALA A 413 16.70 -11.69 -10.65
CA ALA A 413 17.81 -11.97 -11.54
C ALA A 413 17.81 -13.49 -11.77
N ALA A 414 17.52 -13.89 -13.01
CA ALA A 414 17.59 -15.24 -13.56
C ALA A 414 17.66 -16.39 -12.54
N SER A 415 16.53 -17.04 -12.26
CA SER A 415 16.54 -18.37 -11.63
C SER A 415 16.36 -19.43 -12.72
N PRO A 416 17.19 -20.50 -12.78
CA PRO A 416 16.89 -21.65 -13.62
C PRO A 416 15.73 -22.46 -13.04
N ALA A 417 15.12 -23.23 -13.96
CA ALA A 417 13.79 -23.85 -13.96
C ALA A 417 13.44 -24.84 -12.82
N PRO A 418 12.14 -25.22 -12.67
CA PRO A 418 11.55 -25.70 -11.42
C PRO A 418 11.29 -27.22 -11.38
N ALA A 419 11.07 -27.74 -10.17
CA ALA A 419 10.44 -29.04 -9.88
C ALA A 419 9.58 -28.90 -8.60
N PRO A 420 8.56 -29.76 -8.38
CA PRO A 420 7.19 -29.33 -8.06
C PRO A 420 6.80 -29.42 -6.57
N ALA A 421 5.72 -28.73 -6.20
CA ALA A 421 4.90 -29.01 -5.01
C ALA A 421 4.18 -30.36 -5.18
N SER A 422 3.87 -31.16 -4.17
CA SER A 422 3.76 -31.01 -2.72
C SER A 422 4.09 -32.37 -2.09
N ASP A 423 4.48 -32.40 -0.81
CA ASP A 423 3.80 -33.22 0.22
C ASP A 423 4.64 -33.25 1.50
N ASP A 424 3.90 -33.16 2.59
CA ASP A 424 4.26 -33.51 3.95
C ASP A 424 5.34 -32.71 4.69
N ALA A 425 5.03 -32.52 5.97
CA ALA A 425 5.94 -32.03 6.97
C ALA A 425 7.23 -32.86 6.98
N SER A 426 8.34 -32.22 6.64
CA SER A 426 9.66 -32.58 7.15
C SER A 426 10.54 -31.34 7.16
N ASP A 427 11.11 -31.09 8.32
CA ASP A 427 12.32 -30.29 8.51
C ASP A 427 13.31 -30.56 7.37
N ASP A 428 13.76 -29.53 6.67
CA ASP A 428 15.06 -29.56 5.99
C ASP A 428 15.66 -28.15 6.02
N GLU A 429 16.50 -27.99 7.05
CA GLU A 429 17.43 -26.88 7.25
C GLU A 429 18.44 -26.80 6.09
N PRO A 430 18.96 -25.61 5.73
CA PRO A 430 20.12 -25.53 4.87
C PRO A 430 21.33 -26.13 5.61
N ALA A 431 21.78 -27.31 5.19
CA ALA A 431 23.08 -27.93 5.48
C ALA A 431 23.76 -27.51 6.81
N ASP A 432 23.39 -28.19 7.89
CA ASP A 432 24.16 -28.66 9.07
C ASP A 432 25.18 -27.78 9.84
N ASP A 433 25.65 -26.62 9.35
CA ASP A 433 26.62 -25.80 10.08
C ASP A 433 26.09 -24.38 10.33
N HIS A 434 25.34 -24.25 11.42
CA HIS A 434 24.96 -22.99 12.00
C HIS A 434 25.21 -23.00 13.49
N ASN A 435 25.41 -21.81 14.07
CA ASN A 435 25.51 -21.65 15.50
C ASN A 435 24.26 -20.97 16.04
N VAL A 436 23.87 -21.34 17.25
CA VAL A 436 22.83 -20.65 18.01
C VAL A 436 23.49 -19.85 19.12
N LEU A 437 23.25 -18.55 19.09
CA LEU A 437 23.67 -17.59 20.10
C LEU A 437 22.50 -17.40 21.07
N ALA A 438 22.50 -18.13 22.18
CA ALA A 438 21.43 -18.09 23.18
C ALA A 438 21.83 -17.20 24.36
N LEU A 439 20.98 -16.22 24.70
CA LEU A 439 21.25 -15.24 25.74
C LEU A 439 20.33 -15.45 26.95
N SER A 440 20.93 -15.54 28.14
CA SER A 440 20.24 -15.55 29.43
C SER A 440 20.71 -14.41 30.33
N TRP A 441 19.79 -13.86 31.13
CA TRP A 441 20.09 -12.83 32.14
C TRP A 441 19.12 -12.91 33.32
N SER A 442 19.56 -12.38 34.46
CA SER A 442 18.74 -12.23 35.67
C SER A 442 17.91 -10.95 35.62
N GLY A 443 16.74 -10.96 36.26
CA GLY A 443 15.77 -9.85 36.23
C GLY A 443 14.69 -10.05 35.17
N ASP A 444 13.59 -9.31 35.28
CA ASP A 444 12.43 -9.38 34.38
C ASP A 444 12.38 -8.18 33.42
N VAL A 445 13.56 -7.67 33.05
CA VAL A 445 13.68 -6.55 32.12
C VAL A 445 13.31 -7.05 30.72
N PRO A 446 12.30 -6.47 30.06
CA PRO A 446 11.95 -6.81 28.69
C PRO A 446 12.98 -6.17 27.76
N LEU A 447 13.74 -7.03 27.09
CA LEU A 447 14.84 -6.62 26.22
C LEU A 447 14.67 -7.19 24.84
N ASP A 448 14.88 -6.34 23.86
CA ASP A 448 15.08 -6.74 22.47
C ASP A 448 16.58 -6.99 22.24
N VAL A 449 16.91 -8.24 21.91
CA VAL A 449 18.26 -8.62 21.48
C VAL A 449 18.36 -8.49 19.97
N CYS A 450 19.35 -7.74 19.52
CA CYS A 450 19.54 -7.41 18.13
C CYS A 450 20.98 -7.70 17.66
N ALA A 451 21.13 -7.87 16.35
CA ALA A 451 22.41 -8.19 15.73
C ALA A 451 22.68 -7.30 14.51
N LEU A 452 23.90 -6.77 14.39
CA LEU A 452 24.34 -5.99 13.24
C LEU A 452 25.45 -6.73 12.50
N VAL A 453 25.27 -6.98 11.21
CA VAL A 453 26.35 -7.46 10.33
C VAL A 453 27.09 -6.26 9.75
N CYS A 454 28.39 -6.17 10.02
CA CYS A 454 29.20 -4.98 9.79
C CYS A 454 30.43 -5.24 8.92
N ALA A 455 30.87 -4.19 8.23
CA ALA A 455 32.20 -4.04 7.67
C ALA A 455 32.93 -2.93 8.46
N GLY A 456 33.96 -3.28 9.21
CA GLY A 456 34.67 -2.37 10.10
C GLY A 456 33.77 -1.89 11.24
N THR A 457 33.51 -0.59 11.29
CA THR A 457 32.65 0.04 12.31
C THR A 457 31.24 0.33 11.82
N THR A 458 30.90 -0.01 10.57
CA THR A 458 29.64 0.36 9.93
C THR A 458 28.85 -0.89 9.58
N ALA A 459 27.53 -0.86 9.80
CA ALA A 459 26.64 -1.91 9.33
C ALA A 459 26.66 -2.01 7.79
N LEU A 460 26.43 -3.19 7.24
CA LEU A 460 26.38 -3.39 5.78
C LEU A 460 25.18 -2.69 5.11
N GLY A 461 24.20 -2.29 5.91
CA GLY A 461 22.98 -1.58 5.53
C GLY A 461 21.84 -1.94 6.49
N ASP A 462 20.73 -1.21 6.41
CA ASP A 462 19.57 -1.34 7.30
C ASP A 462 18.99 -2.76 7.30
N ASP A 463 18.96 -3.42 6.13
CA ASP A 463 18.45 -4.78 6.00
C ASP A 463 19.34 -5.82 6.72
N HIS A 464 20.59 -5.47 7.05
CA HIS A 464 21.55 -6.34 7.76
C HIS A 464 21.56 -6.09 9.29
N PHE A 465 20.53 -5.39 9.79
CA PHE A 465 20.25 -5.22 11.20
C PHE A 465 19.06 -6.09 11.60
N VAL A 466 19.30 -7.11 12.42
CA VAL A 466 18.29 -8.06 12.89
C VAL A 466 17.74 -7.62 14.24
N PHE A 467 16.43 -7.45 14.33
CA PHE A 467 15.68 -7.08 15.54
C PHE A 467 14.21 -7.53 15.39
N TYR A 468 13.32 -7.23 16.34
CA TYR A 468 11.96 -7.78 16.35
C TYR A 468 11.16 -7.55 15.04
N ASN A 469 11.36 -6.42 14.35
CA ASN A 469 10.66 -6.07 13.10
C ASN A 469 11.44 -6.44 11.83
N ASN A 470 12.69 -6.90 11.96
CA ASN A 470 13.49 -7.45 10.88
C ASN A 470 14.15 -8.75 11.37
N PRO A 471 13.42 -9.87 11.39
CA PRO A 471 13.85 -11.07 12.11
C PRO A 471 14.98 -11.83 11.41
N ARG A 472 15.41 -11.45 10.20
CA ARG A 472 16.50 -12.10 9.47
C ARG A 472 17.18 -11.18 8.46
N THR A 473 18.45 -11.44 8.18
CA THR A 473 19.19 -10.79 7.08
C THR A 473 18.69 -11.26 5.71
N PRO A 474 18.94 -10.50 4.61
CA PRO A 474 18.44 -10.84 3.27
C PRO A 474 18.98 -12.16 2.72
N ASP A 475 20.20 -12.51 3.13
CA ASP A 475 20.89 -13.75 2.79
C ASP A 475 20.55 -14.91 3.75
N GLY A 476 19.74 -14.65 4.79
CA GLY A 476 19.36 -15.64 5.80
C GLY A 476 20.53 -16.11 6.68
N THR A 477 21.66 -15.40 6.66
CA THR A 477 22.86 -15.79 7.42
C THR A 477 22.72 -15.51 8.91
N VAL A 478 21.93 -14.50 9.29
CA VAL A 478 21.57 -14.21 10.68
C VAL A 478 20.06 -14.14 10.82
N ALA A 479 19.49 -14.80 11.83
CA ALA A 479 18.04 -14.77 12.10
C ALA A 479 17.73 -14.86 13.60
N ALA A 480 16.72 -14.12 14.06
CA ALA A 480 16.11 -14.32 15.37
C ALA A 480 15.31 -15.64 15.38
N ILE A 481 15.51 -16.45 16.42
CA ILE A 481 14.82 -17.73 16.60
C ILE A 481 14.25 -17.84 18.02
N PRO A 482 13.26 -18.72 18.25
CA PRO A 482 12.76 -18.99 19.60
C PRO A 482 13.89 -19.43 20.53
N ALA A 483 13.97 -18.82 21.71
CA ALA A 483 15.02 -19.12 22.68
C ALA A 483 14.81 -20.50 23.34
N PRO A 484 15.83 -21.37 23.39
CA PRO A 484 15.75 -22.62 24.13
C PRO A 484 15.79 -22.33 25.64
N PRO A 485 14.93 -22.96 26.48
CA PRO A 485 15.04 -22.80 27.93
C PRO A 485 16.42 -23.25 28.46
N PRO A 486 17.06 -22.52 29.40
CA PRO A 486 16.57 -21.38 30.20
C PRO A 486 16.84 -19.99 29.58
N ASP A 487 17.31 -19.94 28.33
CA ASP A 487 17.66 -18.70 27.65
C ASP A 487 16.41 -17.90 27.26
N LYS A 488 16.53 -16.58 27.24
CA LYS A 488 15.41 -15.64 27.04
C LYS A 488 15.37 -15.06 25.62
N ALA A 489 16.49 -15.07 24.92
CA ALA A 489 16.59 -14.66 23.51
C ALA A 489 17.58 -15.57 22.77
N ALA A 490 17.37 -15.79 21.46
CA ALA A 490 18.30 -16.56 20.65
C ALA A 490 18.40 -16.05 19.20
N LEU A 491 19.62 -16.12 18.66
CA LEU A 491 19.92 -15.78 17.27
C LEU A 491 20.63 -16.97 16.60
N ARG A 492 20.16 -17.37 15.42
CA ARG A 492 20.85 -18.30 14.52
C ARG A 492 21.83 -17.54 13.65
N VAL A 493 23.06 -18.03 13.54
CA VAL A 493 24.14 -17.41 12.75
C VAL A 493 24.91 -18.47 11.97
N CYS A 494 25.02 -18.29 10.66
CA CYS A 494 25.90 -19.06 9.78
C CYS A 494 27.20 -18.28 9.56
N PHE A 495 28.18 -18.42 10.46
CA PHE A 495 29.41 -17.62 10.45
C PHE A 495 30.22 -17.75 9.16
N ASP A 496 30.24 -18.94 8.56
CA ASP A 496 30.99 -19.21 7.33
C ASP A 496 30.26 -18.74 6.06
N ALA A 497 28.94 -18.53 6.16
CA ALA A 497 28.11 -18.05 5.07
C ALA A 497 27.88 -16.53 5.11
N LEU A 498 28.37 -15.82 6.14
CA LEU A 498 28.28 -14.36 6.22
C LEU A 498 28.90 -13.72 4.96
N PRO A 499 28.35 -12.60 4.45
CA PRO A 499 28.85 -11.95 3.25
C PRO A 499 30.36 -11.73 3.31
N ALA A 500 31.07 -11.93 2.21
CA ALA A 500 32.54 -11.79 2.17
C ALA A 500 33.05 -10.39 2.60
N ARG A 501 32.19 -9.37 2.50
CA ARG A 501 32.43 -7.99 2.96
C ARG A 501 32.22 -7.78 4.47
N ALA A 502 31.59 -8.73 5.17
CA ALA A 502 31.39 -8.70 6.60
C ALA A 502 32.64 -9.19 7.33
N ASP A 503 33.14 -8.38 8.27
CA ASP A 503 34.26 -8.73 9.14
C ASP A 503 33.86 -8.74 10.63
N ARG A 504 32.62 -8.34 10.94
CA ARG A 504 32.13 -8.17 12.30
C ARG A 504 30.63 -8.45 12.41
N LEU A 505 30.24 -9.20 13.44
CA LEU A 505 28.86 -9.35 13.89
C LEU A 505 28.74 -8.75 15.30
N VAL A 506 27.94 -7.71 15.47
CA VAL A 506 27.73 -7.03 16.77
C VAL A 506 26.43 -7.50 17.38
N LEU A 507 26.47 -7.88 18.66
CA LEU A 507 25.29 -8.19 19.46
C LEU A 507 24.98 -7.01 20.40
N ALA A 508 23.72 -6.61 20.44
CA ALA A 508 23.25 -5.54 21.32
C ALA A 508 21.92 -5.91 21.97
N ALA A 509 21.63 -5.27 23.11
CA ALA A 509 20.35 -5.35 23.80
C ALA A 509 19.80 -3.93 24.01
N ALA A 510 18.50 -3.75 23.82
CA ALA A 510 17.79 -2.51 24.10
C ALA A 510 16.52 -2.80 24.89
N LEU A 511 16.06 -1.83 25.69
CA LEU A 511 14.74 -1.92 26.32
C LEU A 511 13.65 -2.00 25.26
N ASP A 512 12.75 -2.96 25.39
CA ASP A 512 11.56 -3.08 24.53
C ASP A 512 10.60 -1.90 24.84
N PRO A 513 10.34 -1.01 23.87
CA PRO A 513 9.48 0.15 24.08
C PRO A 513 7.98 -0.20 24.16
N THR A 514 7.60 -1.42 23.79
CA THR A 514 6.20 -1.90 23.80
C THR A 514 5.80 -2.55 25.12
N ALA A 515 6.78 -2.94 25.94
CA ALA A 515 6.54 -3.56 27.23
C ALA A 515 6.03 -2.54 28.26
N THR A 516 4.87 -2.80 28.87
CA THR A 516 4.18 -1.91 29.83
C THR A 516 4.86 -1.81 31.22
N THR A 517 6.13 -2.17 31.33
CA THR A 517 6.85 -2.25 32.62
C THR A 517 7.49 -0.94 33.06
N ALA A 518 7.66 -0.78 34.38
CA ALA A 518 8.20 0.42 35.04
C ALA A 518 9.74 0.58 34.95
N HIS A 519 10.42 -0.18 34.11
CA HIS A 519 11.88 -0.13 33.99
C HIS A 519 12.30 1.06 33.11
N THR A 520 13.12 1.95 33.67
CA THR A 520 13.57 3.18 32.99
C THR A 520 15.00 3.07 32.42
N ASP A 521 15.76 2.05 32.81
CA ASP A 521 17.12 1.80 32.34
C ASP A 521 17.51 0.31 32.45
N LEU A 522 18.72 -0.03 32.01
CA LEU A 522 19.26 -1.39 31.98
C LEU A 522 19.84 -1.86 33.34
N THR A 523 19.59 -1.18 34.46
CA THR A 523 20.18 -1.57 35.77
C THR A 523 19.81 -2.97 36.25
N ALA A 524 18.63 -3.45 35.86
CA ALA A 524 18.17 -4.79 36.20
C ALA A 524 18.67 -5.87 35.21
N PHE A 525 19.40 -5.51 34.16
CA PHE A 525 20.08 -6.46 33.25
C PHE A 525 21.43 -6.91 33.82
N THR A 526 21.41 -7.99 34.59
CA THR A 526 22.58 -8.51 35.33
C THR A 526 22.77 -10.02 35.13
N ARG A 527 23.97 -10.53 35.41
CA ARG A 527 24.36 -11.95 35.20
C ARG A 527 24.09 -12.43 33.77
N ALA A 528 24.32 -11.56 32.80
CA ALA A 528 24.07 -11.86 31.40
C ALA A 528 25.14 -12.83 30.85
N THR A 529 24.70 -13.92 30.23
CA THR A 529 25.57 -14.97 29.70
C THR A 529 25.13 -15.31 28.28
N LEU A 530 26.09 -15.34 27.35
CA LEU A 530 25.87 -15.77 25.97
C LEU A 530 26.38 -17.20 25.79
N ARG A 531 25.48 -18.15 25.54
CA ARG A 531 25.82 -19.54 25.22
C ARG A 531 25.92 -19.70 23.72
N LEU A 532 27.00 -20.33 23.28
CA LEU A 532 27.21 -20.71 21.89
C LEU A 532 26.83 -22.17 21.76
N LEU A 533 25.84 -22.46 20.93
CA LEU A 533 25.42 -23.83 20.63
C LEU A 533 25.74 -24.15 19.16
N ASP A 534 25.95 -25.43 18.86
CA ASP A 534 26.00 -25.93 17.48
C ASP A 534 24.59 -26.09 16.89
N ALA A 535 24.52 -26.56 15.65
CA ALA A 535 23.26 -26.82 14.94
C ALA A 535 22.37 -27.85 15.67
N SER A 536 22.97 -28.81 16.37
CA SER A 536 22.28 -29.80 17.20
C SER A 536 21.84 -29.27 18.58
N ARG A 537 22.12 -27.99 18.86
CA ARG A 537 21.95 -27.31 20.16
C ARG A 537 22.84 -27.86 21.28
N ALA A 538 23.92 -28.54 20.95
CA ALA A 538 24.92 -28.92 21.94
C ALA A 538 25.75 -27.70 22.34
N ASP A 539 26.09 -27.60 23.63
CA ASP A 539 26.79 -26.44 24.19
C ASP A 539 28.28 -26.45 23.79
N LEU A 540 28.70 -25.46 23.02
CA LEU A 540 30.09 -25.24 22.61
C LEU A 540 30.86 -24.35 23.58
N GLY A 541 30.17 -23.67 24.50
CA GLY A 541 30.77 -22.80 25.50
C GLY A 541 29.92 -21.59 25.85
N SER A 542 30.30 -20.93 26.95
CA SER A 542 29.66 -19.71 27.42
C SER A 542 30.62 -18.53 27.39
N LEU A 543 30.13 -17.39 26.94
CA LEU A 543 30.85 -16.14 26.79
C LEU A 543 30.27 -15.10 27.74
N ALA A 544 31.14 -14.39 28.45
CA ALA A 544 30.74 -13.27 29.28
C ALA A 544 30.40 -12.06 28.38
N VAL A 545 29.20 -11.51 28.55
CA VAL A 545 28.75 -10.30 27.86
C VAL A 545 28.69 -9.13 28.83
N SER A 546 28.59 -7.92 28.29
CA SER A 546 28.42 -6.72 29.11
C SER A 546 27.08 -6.71 29.84
N GLU A 547 27.10 -6.22 31.08
CA GLU A 547 25.91 -6.00 31.91
C GLU A 547 25.44 -4.55 31.84
N GLY A 548 24.17 -4.31 32.18
CA GLY A 548 23.55 -2.99 32.09
C GLY A 548 24.02 -2.03 33.19
N ARG A 549 24.03 -0.73 32.88
CA ARG A 549 24.42 0.33 33.82
C ARG A 549 23.31 1.38 33.98
N PRO A 550 23.32 2.15 35.09
CA PRO A 550 22.35 3.22 35.32
C PRO A 550 22.31 4.24 34.18
N GLY A 551 21.10 4.58 33.74
CA GLY A 551 20.84 5.58 32.69
C GLY A 551 21.13 5.13 31.25
N GLU A 552 21.53 3.88 31.01
CA GLU A 552 21.64 3.30 29.67
C GLU A 552 20.34 2.58 29.30
N THR A 553 19.86 2.77 28.08
CA THR A 553 18.63 2.15 27.55
C THR A 553 18.89 1.20 26.37
N ALA A 554 20.12 1.24 25.82
CA ALA A 554 20.67 0.20 24.94
C ALA A 554 22.16 -0.06 25.25
N LEU A 555 22.65 -1.26 24.96
CA LEU A 555 24.02 -1.71 25.27
C LEU A 555 24.54 -2.69 24.23
N VAL A 556 25.79 -2.51 23.78
CA VAL A 556 26.51 -3.52 23.00
C VAL A 556 27.04 -4.61 23.93
N LEU A 557 26.52 -5.82 23.78
CA LEU A 557 26.85 -7.02 24.57
C LEU A 557 28.24 -7.55 24.20
N GLY A 558 28.58 -7.52 22.92
CA GLY A 558 29.86 -7.97 22.37
C GLY A 558 29.83 -8.08 20.85
N SER A 559 30.96 -8.45 20.27
CA SER A 559 31.09 -8.59 18.82
C SER A 559 31.95 -9.79 18.46
N PHE A 560 31.50 -10.60 17.50
CA PHE A 560 32.34 -11.57 16.82
C PHE A 560 33.12 -10.85 15.71
N ARG A 561 34.41 -11.12 15.60
CA ARG A 561 35.31 -10.50 14.62
C ARG A 561 36.04 -11.57 13.83
N ARG A 562 36.04 -11.42 12.51
CA ARG A 562 36.70 -12.36 11.60
C ARG A 562 38.21 -12.11 11.59
N ARG A 563 38.99 -13.15 11.88
CA ARG A 563 40.45 -13.15 11.75
C ARG A 563 40.87 -13.28 10.29
N PRO A 564 42.11 -12.85 9.94
CA PRO A 564 42.68 -13.14 8.63
C PRO A 564 42.80 -14.64 8.32
N SER A 565 42.82 -15.51 9.34
CA SER A 565 42.80 -16.98 9.17
C SER A 565 41.44 -17.53 8.71
N GLY A 566 40.37 -16.74 8.78
CA GLY A 566 39.00 -17.15 8.48
C GLY A 566 38.13 -17.37 9.72
N ASP A 567 38.73 -17.64 10.88
CA ASP A 567 38.01 -17.92 12.13
C ASP A 567 37.34 -16.67 12.74
N TRP A 568 36.35 -16.88 13.59
CA TRP A 568 35.66 -15.82 14.33
C TRP A 568 36.03 -15.83 15.82
N ASP A 569 36.47 -14.69 16.34
CA ASP A 569 36.74 -14.50 17.77
C ASP A 569 35.68 -13.58 18.41
N PHE A 570 35.20 -13.95 19.59
CA PHE A 570 34.31 -13.10 20.37
C PHE A 570 35.09 -12.08 21.20
N VAL A 571 34.72 -10.81 21.07
CA VAL A 571 35.23 -9.71 21.89
C VAL A 571 34.07 -9.16 22.72
N PRO A 572 34.13 -9.24 24.06
CA PRO A 572 33.07 -8.67 24.91
C PRO A 572 32.96 -7.17 24.66
N GLY A 573 31.72 -6.69 24.71
CA GLY A 573 31.36 -5.31 24.42
C GLY A 573 31.57 -4.41 25.61
N GLY A 574 30.74 -3.36 25.70
CA GLY A 574 30.71 -2.51 26.88
C GLY A 574 30.36 -1.06 26.61
N LYS A 575 30.00 -0.69 25.38
CA LYS A 575 29.50 0.65 25.06
C LYS A 575 27.98 0.67 25.25
N GLY A 576 27.53 1.48 26.20
CA GLY A 576 26.11 1.72 26.45
C GLY A 576 25.66 3.07 25.92
N TYR A 577 24.37 3.18 25.65
CA TYR A 577 23.74 4.28 24.95
C TYR A 577 22.53 4.77 25.76
N PRO A 578 22.62 5.98 26.36
CA PRO A 578 21.48 6.61 27.04
C PRO A 578 20.34 7.00 26.08
N GLY A 579 20.68 7.28 24.81
CA GLY A 579 19.73 7.57 23.74
C GLY A 579 19.09 6.33 23.10
N GLY A 580 19.14 5.18 23.78
CA GLY A 580 18.47 3.96 23.35
C GLY A 580 19.03 3.34 22.08
N LEU A 581 18.21 2.50 21.45
CA LEU A 581 18.57 1.76 20.25
C LEU A 581 18.92 2.72 19.09
N GLU A 582 18.25 3.86 19.01
CA GLU A 582 18.47 4.91 18.01
C GLU A 582 19.91 5.43 18.02
N ALA A 583 20.40 5.84 19.20
CA ALA A 583 21.77 6.29 19.37
C ALA A 583 22.80 5.17 19.10
N LEU A 584 22.44 3.91 19.38
CA LEU A 584 23.29 2.75 19.09
C LEU A 584 23.45 2.56 17.59
N ILE A 585 22.36 2.51 16.83
CA ILE A 585 22.44 2.20 15.39
C ILE A 585 23.02 3.35 14.56
N HIS A 586 22.82 4.61 14.97
CA HIS A 586 23.50 5.76 14.36
C HIS A 586 25.03 5.67 14.47
N ASP A 587 25.56 5.16 15.59
CA ASP A 587 27.01 4.97 15.77
C ASP A 587 27.60 3.88 14.86
N TYR A 588 26.76 2.96 14.37
CA TYR A 588 27.11 1.96 13.36
C TYR A 588 26.73 2.41 11.93
N GLY A 589 26.43 3.70 11.73
CA GLY A 589 26.15 4.29 10.42
C GLY A 589 24.83 3.88 9.79
N ILE A 590 23.87 3.47 10.62
CA ILE A 590 22.46 3.35 10.23
C ILE A 590 21.80 4.67 10.63
N ASP A 591 21.51 5.51 9.63
CA ASP A 591 20.91 6.82 9.87
C ASP A 591 19.48 6.66 10.35
N THR A 592 19.27 7.00 11.63
CA THR A 592 17.96 7.14 12.23
C THR A 592 17.53 8.58 12.15
N GLU A 593 16.97 8.90 10.99
CA GLU A 593 16.23 10.11 10.77
C GLU A 593 14.73 9.75 10.75
#